data_AF-A0A341BQV5-F1
#
_entry.id   AF-A0A341BQV5-F1
#
_cell.length_a   1.000
_cell.length_b   1.000
_cell.length_c   1.000
_cell.angle_alpha   90.00
_cell.angle_beta   90.00
_cell.angle_gamma   90.00
#
_symmetry.space_group_name_H-M   'P 1'
#
loop_
_entity.id
_entity.type
_entity.pdbx_description
1 polymer ?
#
loop_
_entity_poly.entity_id
_entity_poly.type
_entity_poly.pdbx_seq_one_letter_code
_entity_poly.pdbx_strand_id
1 'polypeptide(L)'
;MFHLQGPQLLQMLEKSLRKSLPESLKVYGTVFHMNQGNPFKLKALVDRWPDFNTVVIRPQEQDMADDFDHYTNSYQIYSKDLKNCQESLSTSDVINWKQHLQIQSSQSSLDEVIRNLATTKFVKVKQTQCILYVMSETARKLLPSLPETKNLPAGYGRPKAINQEMFKLSSLDPIHAAMVNKFWHFGGNERSQRFIERCIRTFPTFCLLGPEGTPVSWSLMDQTGEVRMGATLPEYRGQGLVSHMLFVHSHALDKLGFPVYNHTDRANKIVQKISHSLQHVPMPCDWNQWNCVPL
;
A
#
# COMPACT_ATOMS: atom_id res chain seq x y z
N MET A 1 -8.17 17.75 14.58
CA MET A 1 -8.79 16.49 14.14
C MET A 1 -8.94 15.56 15.33
N PHE A 2 -10.01 14.77 15.37
CA PHE A 2 -10.38 13.84 16.45
C PHE A 2 -9.84 12.44 16.20
N HIS A 3 -9.27 11.80 17.22
CA HIS A 3 -8.83 10.42 17.15
C HIS A 3 -10.00 9.46 17.37
N LEU A 4 -10.30 8.63 16.37
CA LEU A 4 -11.29 7.56 16.50
C LEU A 4 -10.67 6.38 17.24
N GLN A 5 -11.17 6.12 18.44
CA GLN A 5 -10.72 5.04 19.31
C GLN A 5 -11.81 4.00 19.48
N GLY A 6 -11.41 2.73 19.37
CA GLY A 6 -12.27 1.59 19.67
C GLY A 6 -12.81 0.86 18.43
N PRO A 7 -13.05 -0.46 18.53
CA PRO A 7 -13.40 -1.30 17.38
C PRO A 7 -14.67 -0.85 16.65
N GLN A 8 -15.69 -0.38 17.37
CA GLN A 8 -16.97 0.02 16.75
C GLN A 8 -16.80 1.25 15.84
N LEU A 9 -16.06 2.27 16.28
CA LEU A 9 -15.81 3.47 15.49
C LEU A 9 -14.97 3.17 14.24
N LEU A 10 -13.93 2.33 14.39
CA LEU A 10 -13.10 1.90 13.26
C LEU A 10 -13.88 1.04 12.24
N GLN A 11 -14.79 0.17 12.69
CA GLN A 11 -15.68 -0.58 11.80
C GLN A 11 -16.68 0.34 11.08
N MET A 12 -17.20 1.37 11.74
CA MET A 12 -18.03 2.39 11.10
C MET A 12 -17.25 3.19 10.06
N LEU A 13 -16.00 3.57 10.37
CA LEU A 13 -15.12 4.25 9.44
C LEU A 13 -14.83 3.38 8.22
N GLU A 14 -14.49 2.10 8.42
CA GLU A 14 -14.27 1.14 7.34
C GLU A 14 -15.50 1.04 6.40
N LYS A 15 -16.71 0.89 6.98
CA LYS A 15 -17.96 0.85 6.21
C LYS A 15 -18.23 2.13 5.42
N SER A 16 -17.89 3.28 5.99
CA SER A 16 -18.03 4.58 5.33
C SER A 16 -17.04 4.70 4.16
N LEU A 17 -15.76 4.38 4.40
CA LEU A 17 -14.71 4.41 3.37
C LEU A 17 -15.02 3.46 2.21
N ARG A 18 -15.58 2.28 2.48
CA ARG A 18 -15.95 1.30 1.44
C ARG A 18 -16.89 1.90 0.38
N LYS A 19 -17.77 2.84 0.75
CA LYS A 19 -18.70 3.49 -0.18
C LYS A 19 -18.02 4.45 -1.17
N SER A 20 -16.79 4.85 -0.86
CA SER A 20 -16.00 5.80 -1.65
C SER A 20 -14.83 5.13 -2.38
N LEU A 21 -14.84 3.80 -2.48
CA LEU A 21 -13.89 3.09 -3.32
C LEU A 21 -14.15 3.44 -4.80
N PRO A 22 -13.10 3.57 -5.64
CA PRO A 22 -11.71 3.22 -5.36
C PRO A 22 -10.86 4.34 -4.74
N GLU A 23 -11.35 5.58 -4.66
CA GLU A 23 -10.58 6.73 -4.17
C GLU A 23 -10.16 6.63 -2.70
N SER A 24 -10.94 5.92 -1.88
CA SER A 24 -10.61 5.68 -0.48
C SER A 24 -9.68 4.48 -0.25
N LEU A 25 -9.29 3.73 -1.29
CA LEU A 25 -8.69 2.39 -1.16
C LEU A 25 -7.48 2.35 -0.21
N LYS A 26 -6.57 3.33 -0.33
CA LYS A 26 -5.37 3.40 0.50
C LYS A 26 -5.70 3.52 2.01
N VAL A 27 -6.68 4.36 2.36
CA VAL A 27 -7.14 4.52 3.76
C VAL A 27 -8.01 3.34 4.18
N TYR A 28 -8.91 2.87 3.32
CA TYR A 28 -9.78 1.72 3.57
C TYR A 28 -8.96 0.46 3.92
N GLY A 29 -7.95 0.11 3.11
CA GLY A 29 -7.08 -1.04 3.36
C GLY A 29 -6.31 -0.90 4.68
N THR A 30 -5.86 0.32 5.00
CA THR A 30 -5.19 0.58 6.28
C THR A 30 -6.14 0.39 7.47
N VAL A 31 -7.35 0.95 7.42
CA VAL A 31 -8.36 0.79 8.49
C VAL A 31 -8.81 -0.67 8.65
N PHE A 32 -8.91 -1.41 7.54
CA PHE A 32 -9.17 -2.85 7.57
C PHE A 32 -8.12 -3.60 8.41
N HIS A 33 -6.83 -3.32 8.21
CA HIS A 33 -5.77 -3.91 9.04
C HIS A 33 -5.78 -3.39 10.49
N MET A 34 -6.18 -2.14 10.72
CA MET A 34 -6.39 -1.62 12.07
C MET A 34 -7.48 -2.41 12.81
N ASN A 35 -8.58 -2.77 12.12
CA ASN A 35 -9.63 -3.62 12.68
C ASN A 35 -9.17 -5.06 12.97
N GLN A 36 -8.02 -5.48 12.43
CA GLN A 36 -7.39 -6.78 12.68
C GLN A 36 -6.21 -6.67 13.67
N GLY A 37 -6.43 -5.94 14.76
CA GLY A 37 -5.44 -5.82 15.84
C GLY A 37 -4.40 -4.73 15.66
N ASN A 38 -4.42 -3.99 14.54
CA ASN A 38 -3.59 -2.81 14.31
C ASN A 38 -2.09 -3.02 14.63
N PRO A 39 -1.42 -3.95 13.93
CA PRO A 39 -0.05 -4.34 14.27
C PRO A 39 0.97 -3.19 14.12
N PHE A 40 0.63 -2.15 13.36
CA PHE A 40 1.45 -0.96 13.19
C PHE A 40 1.11 0.17 14.18
N LYS A 41 0.18 -0.06 15.13
CA LYS A 41 -0.24 0.92 16.15
C LYS A 41 -0.60 2.29 15.56
N LEU A 42 -1.30 2.26 14.43
CA LEU A 42 -1.73 3.46 13.72
C LEU A 42 -2.90 4.13 14.43
N LYS A 43 -3.05 5.44 14.22
CA LYS A 43 -4.18 6.25 14.66
C LYS A 43 -5.01 6.69 13.46
N ALA A 44 -6.33 6.62 13.58
CA ALA A 44 -7.28 7.17 12.62
C ALA A 44 -7.81 8.52 13.12
N LEU A 45 -7.51 9.59 12.39
CA LEU A 45 -7.85 10.96 12.77
C LEU A 45 -8.85 11.53 11.76
N VAL A 46 -9.97 12.09 12.23
CA VAL A 46 -11.01 12.69 11.38
C VAL A 46 -11.25 14.16 11.72
N ASP A 47 -11.65 14.97 10.75
CA ASP A 47 -11.98 16.38 11.00
C ASP A 47 -13.26 16.52 11.84
N ARG A 48 -14.24 15.65 11.62
CA ARG A 48 -15.51 15.56 12.35
C ARG A 48 -16.02 14.12 12.36
N TRP A 49 -16.98 13.79 13.21
CA TRP A 49 -17.57 12.44 13.31
C TRP A 49 -19.07 12.53 13.66
N PRO A 50 -19.95 11.64 13.16
CA PRO A 50 -19.69 10.50 12.25
C PRO A 50 -19.52 10.85 10.78
N ASP A 51 -19.98 12.03 10.34
CA ASP A 51 -19.92 12.43 8.95
C ASP A 51 -18.62 13.18 8.62
N PHE A 52 -17.48 12.48 8.74
CA PHE A 52 -16.18 13.07 8.42
C PHE A 52 -16.13 13.55 6.97
N ASN A 53 -15.39 14.64 6.73
CA ASN A 53 -14.97 15.03 5.40
C ASN A 53 -13.57 14.50 5.09
N THR A 54 -12.64 14.58 6.05
CA THR A 54 -11.23 14.20 5.86
C THR A 54 -10.81 13.21 6.93
N VAL A 55 -10.13 12.15 6.50
CA VAL A 55 -9.47 11.19 7.39
C VAL A 55 -7.97 11.15 7.09
N VAL A 56 -7.19 11.11 8.16
CA VAL A 56 -5.74 10.89 8.13
C VAL A 56 -5.43 9.68 8.99
N ILE A 57 -4.74 8.70 8.42
CA ILE A 57 -4.10 7.63 9.18
C ILE A 57 -2.63 7.96 9.33
N ARG A 58 -2.09 7.81 10.55
CA ARG A 58 -0.67 8.01 10.85
C ARG A 58 -0.20 7.10 11.97
N PRO A 59 1.11 6.84 12.11
CA PRO A 59 1.64 6.22 13.32
C PRO A 59 1.44 7.08 14.57
N GLN A 60 1.52 6.42 15.72
CA GLN A 60 1.64 7.08 17.01
C GLN A 60 2.97 7.83 17.13
N GLU A 61 3.02 8.85 17.98
CA GLU A 61 4.15 9.76 18.12
C GLU A 61 5.44 9.02 18.49
N GLN A 62 5.35 7.96 19.31
CA GLN A 62 6.52 7.19 19.75
C GLN A 62 7.19 6.45 18.59
N ASP A 63 6.43 6.03 17.57
CA ASP A 63 6.97 5.32 16.41
C ASP A 63 7.64 6.32 15.43
N MET A 64 7.29 7.60 15.48
CA MET A 64 7.80 8.66 14.58
C MET A 64 8.93 9.49 15.23
N ALA A 65 9.79 8.85 16.03
CA ALA A 65 10.88 9.54 16.72
C ALA A 65 12.10 9.84 15.81
N ASP A 66 12.28 9.11 14.70
CA ASP A 66 13.34 9.36 13.73
C ASP A 66 12.86 10.34 12.65
N ASP A 67 13.33 11.58 12.73
CA ASP A 67 12.93 12.66 11.82
C ASP A 67 13.25 12.38 10.34
N PHE A 68 14.13 11.42 10.05
CA PHE A 68 14.52 11.06 8.69
C PHE A 68 13.83 9.79 8.15
N ASP A 69 13.04 9.10 8.97
CA ASP A 69 12.37 7.84 8.62
C ASP A 69 11.04 8.06 7.90
N HIS A 70 11.09 8.45 6.62
CA HIS A 70 9.88 8.57 5.79
C HIS A 70 9.14 7.24 5.55
N TYR A 71 9.73 6.08 5.88
CA TYR A 71 9.02 4.80 5.79
C TYR A 71 8.02 4.67 6.93
N THR A 72 8.44 5.06 8.14
CA THR A 72 7.58 5.09 9.33
C THR A 72 6.72 6.35 9.37
N ASN A 73 7.30 7.54 9.15
CA ASN A 73 6.63 8.85 9.10
C ASN A 73 5.71 8.96 7.88
N SER A 74 4.64 8.17 7.89
CA SER A 74 3.75 7.94 6.77
C SER A 74 2.33 8.35 7.12
N TYR A 75 1.67 8.98 6.17
CA TYR A 75 0.32 9.51 6.33
C TYR A 75 -0.56 9.02 5.18
N GLN A 76 -1.68 8.37 5.47
CA GLN A 76 -2.67 8.00 4.44
C GLN A 76 -3.86 8.94 4.54
N ILE A 77 -4.20 9.62 3.44
CA ILE A 77 -5.23 10.67 3.43
C ILE A 77 -6.33 10.33 2.44
N TYR A 78 -7.57 10.51 2.88
CA TYR A 78 -8.76 10.53 2.03
C TYR A 78 -9.64 11.71 2.42
N SER A 79 -10.18 12.43 1.43
CA SER A 79 -11.12 13.51 1.68
C SER A 79 -12.29 13.53 0.70
N LYS A 80 -13.49 13.80 1.21
CA LYS A 80 -14.70 14.14 0.44
C LYS A 80 -14.73 15.61 0.01
N ASP A 81 -14.00 16.47 0.73
CA ASP A 81 -13.96 17.92 0.52
C ASP A 81 -12.51 18.40 0.60
N LEU A 82 -11.96 18.84 -0.53
CA LEU A 82 -10.55 19.26 -0.64
C LEU A 82 -10.29 20.60 0.06
N LYS A 83 -11.27 21.51 0.09
CA LYS A 83 -11.14 22.81 0.74
C LYS A 83 -11.09 22.61 2.26
N ASN A 84 -12.05 21.86 2.79
CA ASN A 84 -12.04 21.49 4.22
C ASN A 84 -10.80 20.68 4.61
N CYS A 85 -10.31 19.81 3.72
CA CYS A 85 -9.05 19.08 3.92
C CYS A 85 -7.88 20.05 4.12
N GLN A 86 -7.71 21.02 3.20
CA GLN A 86 -6.65 22.01 3.30
C GLN A 86 -6.75 22.83 4.59
N GLU A 87 -7.95 23.32 4.93
CA GLU A 87 -8.19 24.10 6.15
C GLU A 87 -7.88 23.28 7.42
N SER A 88 -8.35 22.04 7.48
CA SER A 88 -8.15 21.14 8.63
C SER A 88 -6.69 20.73 8.81
N LEU A 89 -5.96 20.49 7.73
CA LEU A 89 -4.54 20.12 7.77
C LEU A 89 -3.62 21.33 8.00
N SER A 90 -4.04 22.53 7.61
CA SER A 90 -3.26 23.77 7.84
C SER A 90 -3.18 24.13 9.32
N THR A 91 -4.29 23.92 10.02
CA THR A 91 -4.52 24.35 11.42
C THR A 91 -4.23 23.28 12.46
N SER A 92 -3.98 22.03 12.04
CA SER A 92 -3.74 20.93 12.95
C SER A 92 -2.29 20.45 12.94
N ASP A 93 -1.81 19.94 14.08
CA ASP A 93 -0.50 19.29 14.22
C ASP A 93 -0.54 17.80 13.83
N VAL A 94 -1.50 17.44 12.97
CA VAL A 94 -1.72 16.05 12.56
C VAL A 94 -0.57 15.54 11.70
N ILE A 95 -0.04 16.39 10.81
CA ILE A 95 1.15 16.08 10.00
C ILE A 95 2.34 16.80 10.61
N ASN A 96 3.40 16.06 10.94
CA ASN A 96 4.62 16.65 11.47
C ASN A 96 5.53 17.11 10.32
N TRP A 97 5.27 18.32 9.81
CA TRP A 97 6.00 18.91 8.69
C TRP A 97 7.49 19.18 8.96
N LYS A 98 7.97 18.98 10.20
CA LYS A 98 9.39 19.11 10.57
C LYS A 98 10.21 17.85 10.26
N GLN A 99 9.57 16.78 9.81
CA GLN A 99 10.19 15.49 9.52
C GLN A 99 10.20 15.19 8.03
N HIS A 100 11.14 14.35 7.60
CA HIS A 100 11.03 13.63 6.34
C HIS A 100 9.84 12.68 6.45
N LEU A 101 8.86 12.87 5.57
CA LEU A 101 7.61 12.12 5.60
C LEU A 101 7.14 11.74 4.21
N GLN A 102 6.25 10.75 4.17
CA GLN A 102 5.49 10.43 2.97
C GLN A 102 3.98 10.57 3.22
N ILE A 103 3.28 11.17 2.27
CA ILE A 103 1.82 11.17 2.22
C ILE A 103 1.39 10.25 1.08
N GLN A 104 0.39 9.41 1.29
CA GLN A 104 -0.14 8.48 0.29
C GLN A 104 -1.66 8.61 0.16
N SER A 105 -2.15 8.55 -1.07
CA SER A 105 -3.59 8.54 -1.37
C SER A 105 -3.88 7.89 -2.72
N SER A 106 -5.13 7.47 -2.91
CA SER A 106 -5.64 7.13 -4.25
C SER A 106 -6.33 8.33 -4.93
N GLN A 107 -6.28 9.53 -4.35
CA GLN A 107 -6.89 10.75 -4.91
C GLN A 107 -5.83 11.66 -5.53
N SER A 108 -5.74 11.69 -6.87
CA SER A 108 -4.82 12.60 -7.58
C SER A 108 -5.16 14.09 -7.35
N SER A 109 -6.43 14.38 -7.03
CA SER A 109 -6.91 15.73 -6.71
C SER A 109 -6.33 16.32 -5.41
N LEU A 110 -5.69 15.51 -4.55
CA LEU A 110 -4.99 16.01 -3.36
C LEU A 110 -3.65 16.69 -3.68
N ASP A 111 -3.13 16.60 -4.90
CA ASP A 111 -1.82 17.18 -5.24
C ASP A 111 -1.78 18.69 -4.97
N GLU A 112 -2.82 19.42 -5.39
CA GLU A 112 -2.91 20.87 -5.16
C GLU A 112 -2.93 21.20 -3.66
N VAL A 113 -3.74 20.49 -2.88
CA VAL A 113 -3.82 20.65 -1.42
C VAL A 113 -2.46 20.43 -0.77
N ILE A 114 -1.77 19.35 -1.14
CA ILE A 114 -0.47 19.00 -0.55
C ILE A 114 0.60 20.02 -0.94
N ARG A 115 0.61 20.51 -2.18
CA ARG A 115 1.55 21.57 -2.60
C ARG A 115 1.31 22.89 -1.89
N ASN A 116 0.04 23.27 -1.69
CA ASN A 116 -0.32 24.48 -0.94
C ASN A 116 0.13 24.40 0.51
N LEU A 117 -0.11 23.25 1.16
CA LEU A 117 0.35 22.99 2.52
C LEU A 117 1.88 22.99 2.60
N ALA A 118 2.56 22.31 1.70
CA ALA A 118 4.03 22.25 1.65
C ALA A 118 4.64 23.65 1.48
N THR A 119 4.05 24.50 0.64
CA THR A 119 4.48 25.91 0.48
C THR A 119 4.34 26.68 1.80
N THR A 120 3.18 26.58 2.44
CA THR A 120 2.91 27.28 3.71
C THR A 120 3.79 26.79 4.86
N LYS A 121 4.20 25.52 4.83
CA LYS A 121 5.01 24.87 5.86
C LYS A 121 6.51 24.86 5.53
N PHE A 122 6.93 25.49 4.42
CA PHE A 122 8.32 25.52 3.96
C PHE A 122 8.93 24.12 3.78
N VAL A 123 8.23 23.27 3.03
CA VAL A 123 8.61 21.87 2.77
C VAL A 123 8.75 21.64 1.27
N LYS A 124 9.83 20.97 0.85
CA LYS A 124 9.96 20.47 -0.52
C LYS A 124 9.08 19.24 -0.71
N VAL A 125 8.30 19.22 -1.79
CA VAL A 125 7.44 18.09 -2.13
C VAL A 125 7.79 17.50 -3.49
N LYS A 126 7.94 16.17 -3.55
CA LYS A 126 8.07 15.40 -4.78
C LYS A 126 6.93 14.39 -4.87
N GLN A 127 6.05 14.56 -5.86
CA GLN A 127 4.99 13.62 -6.16
C GLN A 127 5.49 12.47 -7.05
N THR A 128 4.99 11.27 -6.77
CA THR A 128 5.09 10.08 -7.62
C THR A 128 3.67 9.58 -7.90
N GLN A 129 3.35 9.34 -9.17
CA GLN A 129 2.05 8.82 -9.60
C GLN A 129 2.24 7.49 -10.32
N CYS A 130 1.51 6.47 -9.88
CA CYS A 130 1.60 5.11 -10.41
C CYS A 130 0.23 4.60 -10.81
N ILE A 131 0.21 3.62 -11.71
CA ILE A 131 -1.02 2.89 -12.04
C ILE A 131 -1.39 2.04 -10.83
N LEU A 132 -2.64 2.17 -10.38
CA LEU A 132 -3.21 1.36 -9.32
C LEU A 132 -3.96 0.16 -9.90
N TYR A 133 -3.68 -1.03 -9.41
CA TYR A 133 -4.35 -2.27 -9.77
C TYR A 133 -5.02 -2.89 -8.54
N VAL A 134 -6.25 -3.35 -8.68
CA VAL A 134 -6.96 -4.16 -7.68
C VAL A 134 -7.08 -5.59 -8.21
N MET A 135 -6.87 -6.58 -7.34
CA MET A 135 -6.95 -7.98 -7.78
C MET A 135 -8.39 -8.34 -8.13
N SER A 136 -8.59 -9.22 -9.11
CA SER A 136 -9.92 -9.51 -9.70
C SER A 136 -10.99 -9.85 -8.66
N GLU A 137 -10.69 -10.73 -7.70
CA GLU A 137 -11.64 -11.12 -6.66
C GLU A 137 -11.94 -9.98 -5.67
N THR A 138 -10.93 -9.18 -5.30
CA THR A 138 -11.14 -7.97 -4.50
C THR A 138 -12.02 -6.97 -5.26
N ALA A 139 -11.80 -6.78 -6.56
CA ALA A 139 -12.62 -5.91 -7.40
C ALA A 139 -14.07 -6.41 -7.48
N ARG A 140 -14.30 -7.72 -7.65
CA ARG A 140 -15.66 -8.31 -7.61
C ARG A 140 -16.38 -8.04 -6.28
N LYS A 141 -15.68 -8.20 -5.15
CA LYS A 141 -16.25 -8.07 -3.81
C LYS A 141 -16.50 -6.61 -3.40
N LEU A 142 -15.60 -5.70 -3.78
CA LEU A 142 -15.59 -4.32 -3.28
C LEU A 142 -16.05 -3.29 -4.31
N LEU A 143 -15.91 -3.59 -5.60
CA LEU A 143 -16.15 -2.68 -6.71
C LEU A 143 -17.01 -3.32 -7.83
N PRO A 144 -18.15 -3.97 -7.51
CA PRO A 144 -18.96 -4.70 -8.50
C PRO A 144 -19.61 -3.77 -9.55
N SER A 145 -19.73 -2.48 -9.26
CA SER A 145 -20.32 -1.49 -10.16
C SER A 145 -19.36 -0.99 -11.24
N LEU A 146 -18.04 -1.17 -11.07
CA LEU A 146 -17.06 -0.72 -12.07
C LEU A 146 -17.24 -1.49 -13.39
N PRO A 147 -17.24 -0.81 -14.55
CA PRO A 147 -17.36 -1.45 -15.87
C PRO A 147 -16.32 -2.56 -16.09
N GLU A 148 -15.08 -2.34 -15.67
CA GLU A 148 -13.97 -3.27 -15.80
C GLU A 148 -14.21 -4.55 -14.99
N THR A 149 -14.86 -4.44 -13.83
CA THR A 149 -15.21 -5.59 -12.97
C THR A 149 -16.30 -6.46 -13.60
N LYS A 150 -17.29 -5.86 -14.28
CA LYS A 150 -18.42 -6.59 -14.88
C LYS A 150 -17.99 -7.55 -15.99
N ASN A 151 -16.92 -7.20 -16.69
CA ASN A 151 -16.40 -7.98 -17.82
C ASN A 151 -15.29 -8.98 -17.41
N LEU A 152 -15.01 -9.12 -16.11
CA LEU A 152 -13.97 -10.05 -15.65
C LEU A 152 -14.39 -11.51 -15.89
N PRO A 153 -13.55 -12.32 -16.56
CA PRO A 153 -13.76 -13.77 -16.64
C PRO A 153 -13.94 -14.40 -15.26
N ALA A 154 -14.67 -15.51 -15.17
CA ALA A 154 -14.84 -16.23 -13.92
C ALA A 154 -13.51 -16.83 -13.43
N GLY A 155 -13.20 -16.64 -12.15
CA GLY A 155 -11.99 -17.16 -11.51
C GLY A 155 -10.75 -16.28 -11.67
N TYR A 156 -9.60 -16.84 -11.32
CA TYR A 156 -8.33 -16.12 -11.33
C TYR A 156 -7.63 -16.22 -12.69
N GLY A 157 -7.00 -15.12 -13.12
CA GLY A 157 -5.99 -15.20 -14.18
C GLY A 157 -4.87 -16.15 -13.75
N ARG A 158 -4.45 -17.05 -14.65
CA ARG A 158 -3.43 -18.06 -14.34
C ARG A 158 -2.05 -17.58 -14.79
N PRO A 159 -1.02 -17.63 -13.94
CA PRO A 159 0.35 -17.33 -14.35
C PRO A 159 0.86 -18.43 -15.28
N LYS A 160 1.95 -18.12 -15.99
CA LYS A 160 2.76 -19.15 -16.68
C LYS A 160 3.21 -20.21 -15.66
N ALA A 161 3.16 -21.48 -16.05
CA ALA A 161 3.71 -22.56 -15.25
C ALA A 161 5.22 -22.35 -15.02
N ILE A 162 5.68 -22.68 -13.82
CA ILE A 162 7.09 -22.62 -13.41
C ILE A 162 7.61 -24.04 -13.14
N ASN A 163 8.92 -24.24 -13.16
CA ASN A 163 9.52 -25.51 -12.73
C ASN A 163 9.40 -25.65 -11.20
N GLN A 164 8.33 -26.31 -10.73
CA GLN A 164 8.08 -26.52 -9.31
C GLN A 164 9.01 -27.56 -8.66
N GLU A 165 9.73 -28.34 -9.45
CA GLU A 165 10.78 -29.22 -8.93
C GLU A 165 11.99 -28.39 -8.49
N MET A 166 12.37 -27.40 -9.30
CA MET A 166 13.48 -26.49 -9.05
C MET A 166 13.11 -25.38 -8.05
N PHE A 167 11.92 -24.80 -8.16
CA PHE A 167 11.50 -23.67 -7.35
C PHE A 167 10.46 -24.08 -6.32
N LYS A 168 10.80 -23.93 -5.03
CA LYS A 168 9.93 -24.36 -3.92
C LYS A 168 9.27 -23.17 -3.25
N LEU A 169 7.96 -23.24 -3.08
CA LEU A 169 7.22 -22.22 -2.31
C LEU A 169 7.61 -22.28 -0.84
N SER A 170 7.90 -21.12 -0.26
CA SER A 170 8.23 -20.94 1.16
C SER A 170 7.80 -19.54 1.62
N SER A 171 8.22 -19.15 2.81
CA SER A 171 8.01 -17.81 3.39
C SER A 171 9.34 -17.10 3.61
N LEU A 172 9.27 -15.77 3.74
CA LEU A 172 10.42 -14.96 4.11
C LEU A 172 10.56 -14.93 5.64
N ASP A 173 11.78 -15.14 6.12
CA ASP A 173 12.22 -14.83 7.48
C ASP A 173 12.82 -13.40 7.57
N PRO A 174 12.76 -12.73 8.75
CA PRO A 174 13.42 -11.45 9.00
C PRO A 174 14.87 -11.35 8.51
N ILE A 175 15.66 -12.44 8.51
CA ILE A 175 17.03 -12.43 7.98
C ILE A 175 17.09 -12.05 6.49
N HIS A 176 16.01 -12.25 5.74
CA HIS A 176 15.92 -11.89 4.33
C HIS A 176 15.63 -10.39 4.09
N ALA A 177 15.36 -9.60 5.14
CA ALA A 177 15.01 -8.19 5.00
C ALA A 177 16.09 -7.40 4.26
N ALA A 178 17.37 -7.68 4.50
CA ALA A 178 18.48 -7.02 3.81
C ALA A 178 18.48 -7.29 2.30
N MET A 179 18.15 -8.51 1.87
CA MET A 179 18.02 -8.87 0.47
C MET A 179 16.84 -8.14 -0.18
N VAL A 180 15.67 -8.14 0.46
CA VAL A 180 14.51 -7.40 -0.03
C VAL A 180 14.84 -5.90 -0.14
N ASN A 181 15.51 -5.35 0.87
CA ASN A 181 15.91 -3.95 0.93
C ASN A 181 16.81 -3.54 -0.25
N LYS A 182 17.72 -4.42 -0.66
CA LYS A 182 18.63 -4.21 -1.80
C LYS A 182 17.89 -4.09 -3.14
N PHE A 183 16.81 -4.84 -3.33
CA PHE A 183 16.09 -4.88 -4.61
C PHE A 183 14.84 -4.01 -4.66
N TRP A 184 14.40 -3.50 -3.51
CA TRP A 184 13.24 -2.62 -3.46
C TRP A 184 13.59 -1.23 -3.99
N HIS A 185 12.80 -0.72 -4.93
CA HIS A 185 13.04 0.59 -5.56
C HIS A 185 13.11 1.74 -4.55
N PHE A 186 12.31 1.67 -3.48
CA PHE A 186 12.34 2.67 -2.40
C PHE A 186 13.26 2.27 -1.25
N GLY A 187 13.99 1.15 -1.35
CA GLY A 187 14.86 0.64 -0.31
C GLY A 187 16.29 1.18 -0.40
N GLY A 188 17.21 0.44 0.21
CA GLY A 188 18.66 0.70 0.12
C GLY A 188 19.27 1.41 1.33
N ASN A 189 18.53 1.58 2.43
CA ASN A 189 19.08 2.10 3.70
C ASN A 189 18.59 1.31 4.91
N GLU A 190 19.11 1.63 6.10
CA GLU A 190 18.76 0.92 7.35
C GLU A 190 17.29 1.12 7.75
N ARG A 191 16.72 2.28 7.45
CA ARG A 191 15.32 2.60 7.81
C ARG A 191 14.34 1.76 7.00
N SER A 192 14.57 1.66 5.69
CA SER A 192 13.81 0.76 4.84
C SER A 192 13.98 -0.70 5.24
N GLN A 193 15.18 -1.12 5.67
CA GLN A 193 15.38 -2.49 6.16
C GLN A 193 14.55 -2.78 7.41
N ARG A 194 14.56 -1.88 8.41
CA ARG A 194 13.74 -2.02 9.63
C ARG A 194 12.25 -2.08 9.30
N PHE A 195 11.79 -1.24 8.36
CA PHE A 195 10.41 -1.26 7.89
C PHE A 195 10.03 -2.59 7.23
N ILE A 196 10.88 -3.10 6.34
CA ILE A 196 10.71 -4.40 5.69
C ILE A 196 10.68 -5.53 6.72
N GLU A 197 11.59 -5.51 7.69
CA GLU A 197 11.65 -6.51 8.76
C GLU A 197 10.35 -6.53 9.56
N ARG A 198 9.83 -5.35 9.93
CA ARG A 198 8.52 -5.22 10.59
C ARG A 198 7.39 -5.82 9.73
N CYS A 199 7.39 -5.56 8.42
CA CYS A 199 6.41 -6.15 7.50
C CYS A 199 6.50 -7.68 7.47
N ILE A 200 7.72 -8.24 7.36
CA ILE A 200 7.95 -9.69 7.34
C ILE A 200 7.46 -10.37 8.61
N ARG A 201 7.68 -9.75 9.78
CA ARG A 201 7.22 -10.28 11.07
C ARG A 201 5.70 -10.21 11.24
N THR A 202 5.02 -9.32 10.53
CA THR A 202 3.63 -8.96 10.78
C THR A 202 2.66 -9.64 9.82
N PHE A 203 3.00 -9.68 8.54
CA PHE A 203 2.09 -10.09 7.48
C PHE A 203 2.48 -11.45 6.89
N PRO A 204 1.52 -12.19 6.31
CA PRO A 204 1.85 -13.36 5.50
C PRO A 204 2.88 -13.02 4.43
N THR A 205 3.95 -13.81 4.36
CA THR A 205 5.01 -13.62 3.36
C THR A 205 5.18 -14.87 2.53
N PHE A 206 5.54 -14.67 1.27
CA PHE A 206 5.73 -15.76 0.32
C PHE A 206 6.98 -15.50 -0.51
N CYS A 207 7.74 -16.57 -0.75
CA CYS A 207 8.86 -16.59 -1.69
C CYS A 207 8.95 -17.92 -2.43
N LEU A 208 9.67 -17.92 -3.55
CA LEU A 208 10.19 -19.12 -4.18
C LEU A 208 11.66 -19.24 -3.79
N LEU A 209 12.03 -20.40 -3.25
CA LEU A 209 13.41 -20.80 -3.06
C LEU A 209 13.97 -21.35 -4.37
N GLY A 210 15.21 -21.00 -4.69
CA GLY A 210 15.96 -21.58 -5.81
C GLY A 210 16.68 -22.88 -5.43
N PRO A 211 17.53 -23.40 -6.33
CA PRO A 211 18.29 -24.63 -6.12
C PRO A 211 19.16 -24.64 -4.86
N GLU A 212 19.67 -23.46 -4.45
CA GLU A 212 20.50 -23.29 -3.26
C GLU A 212 19.69 -23.17 -1.96
N GLY A 213 18.36 -23.27 -2.03
CA GLY A 213 17.48 -23.12 -0.87
C GLY A 213 17.29 -21.67 -0.41
N THR A 214 17.77 -20.69 -1.18
CA THR A 214 17.64 -19.25 -0.89
C THR A 214 16.50 -18.61 -1.70
N PRO A 215 15.84 -17.54 -1.19
CA PRO A 215 14.76 -16.90 -1.94
C PRO A 215 15.24 -16.24 -3.24
N VAL A 216 14.64 -16.62 -4.37
CA VAL A 216 14.96 -16.09 -5.70
C VAL A 216 13.87 -15.19 -6.27
N SER A 217 12.64 -15.31 -5.75
CA SER A 217 11.50 -14.45 -6.10
C SER A 217 10.58 -14.32 -4.90
N TRP A 218 10.04 -13.13 -4.65
CA TRP A 218 9.21 -12.89 -3.47
C TRP A 218 8.18 -11.79 -3.69
N SER A 219 7.24 -11.70 -2.75
CA SER A 219 6.26 -10.63 -2.65
C SER A 219 5.92 -10.39 -1.19
N LEU A 220 5.71 -9.13 -0.82
CA LEU A 220 5.34 -8.71 0.54
C LEU A 220 4.11 -7.81 0.50
N MET A 221 3.59 -7.49 1.67
CA MET A 221 2.54 -6.52 1.88
C MET A 221 2.94 -5.58 3.01
N ASP A 222 2.45 -4.33 2.98
CA ASP A 222 2.63 -3.37 4.06
C ASP A 222 1.35 -3.12 4.86
N GLN A 223 1.43 -2.22 5.85
CA GLN A 223 0.31 -1.84 6.72
C GLN A 223 -0.90 -1.23 6.00
N THR A 224 -0.76 -0.88 4.72
CA THR A 224 -1.84 -0.31 3.91
C THR A 224 -2.64 -1.37 3.15
N GLY A 225 -2.27 -2.65 3.29
CA GLY A 225 -2.85 -3.77 2.54
C GLY A 225 -2.35 -3.89 1.11
N GLU A 226 -1.32 -3.12 0.76
CA GLU A 226 -0.75 -3.09 -0.57
C GLU A 226 0.29 -4.19 -0.76
N VAL A 227 0.13 -5.00 -1.79
CA VAL A 227 1.17 -5.93 -2.24
C VAL A 227 2.29 -5.13 -2.90
N ARG A 228 3.46 -5.14 -2.28
CA ARG A 228 4.64 -4.37 -2.71
C ARG A 228 5.94 -5.07 -2.30
N MET A 229 7.07 -4.39 -2.52
CA MET A 229 8.42 -4.88 -2.17
C MET A 229 8.77 -6.25 -2.79
N GLY A 230 8.09 -6.64 -3.88
CA GLY A 230 8.35 -7.88 -4.60
C GLY A 230 9.45 -7.71 -5.64
N ALA A 231 10.25 -8.75 -5.83
CA ALA A 231 11.25 -8.82 -6.88
C ALA A 231 11.56 -10.26 -7.27
N THR A 232 12.25 -10.42 -8.39
CA THR A 232 12.94 -11.65 -8.80
C THR A 232 14.41 -11.29 -9.04
N LEU A 233 15.30 -12.11 -8.51
CA LEU A 233 16.74 -11.97 -8.71
C LEU A 233 17.07 -11.97 -10.22
N PRO A 234 18.01 -11.12 -10.69
CA PRO A 234 18.30 -10.92 -12.12
C PRO A 234 18.45 -12.19 -12.94
N GLU A 235 19.22 -13.15 -12.43
CA GLU A 235 19.57 -14.43 -13.05
C GLU A 235 18.38 -15.41 -13.16
N TYR A 236 17.30 -15.17 -12.40
CA TYR A 236 16.06 -15.97 -12.44
C TYR A 236 14.90 -15.27 -13.18
N ARG A 237 15.13 -14.10 -13.80
CA ARG A 237 14.10 -13.36 -14.53
C ARG A 237 13.71 -14.05 -15.85
N GLY A 238 12.56 -13.66 -16.39
CA GLY A 238 12.06 -14.21 -17.67
C GLY A 238 11.38 -15.58 -17.57
N GLN A 239 11.40 -16.21 -16.40
CA GLN A 239 10.84 -17.55 -16.19
C GLN A 239 9.38 -17.55 -15.68
N GLY A 240 8.78 -16.38 -15.44
CA GLY A 240 7.41 -16.25 -14.92
C GLY A 240 7.30 -16.34 -13.39
N LEU A 241 8.43 -16.33 -12.66
CA LEU A 241 8.45 -16.47 -11.20
C LEU A 241 7.67 -15.36 -10.48
N VAL A 242 7.89 -14.10 -10.86
CA VAL A 242 7.17 -12.96 -10.24
C VAL A 242 5.65 -13.04 -10.48
N SER A 243 5.19 -13.45 -11.66
CA SER A 243 3.75 -13.63 -11.92
C SER A 243 3.18 -14.78 -11.09
N HIS A 244 3.94 -15.87 -10.94
CA HIS A 244 3.54 -16.97 -10.08
C HIS A 244 3.46 -16.54 -8.62
N MET A 245 4.47 -15.80 -8.13
CA MET A 245 4.48 -15.24 -6.77
C MET A 245 3.30 -14.32 -6.51
N LEU A 246 3.01 -13.40 -7.43
CA LEU A 246 1.91 -12.47 -7.27
C LEU A 246 0.56 -13.19 -7.26
N PHE A 247 0.39 -14.23 -8.08
CA PHE A 247 -0.79 -15.09 -8.07
C PHE A 247 -0.94 -15.83 -6.72
N VAL A 248 0.11 -16.51 -6.25
CA VAL A 248 0.08 -17.25 -4.98
C VAL A 248 -0.24 -16.32 -3.82
N HIS A 249 0.45 -15.18 -3.75
CA HIS A 249 0.27 -14.21 -2.68
C HIS A 249 -1.15 -13.63 -2.68
N SER A 250 -1.64 -13.17 -3.84
CA SER A 250 -2.99 -12.60 -3.96
C SER A 250 -4.08 -13.63 -3.60
N HIS A 251 -3.91 -14.89 -3.99
CA HIS A 251 -4.86 -15.94 -3.66
C HIS A 251 -4.86 -16.28 -2.16
N ALA A 252 -3.69 -16.29 -1.52
CA ALA A 252 -3.61 -16.50 -0.08
C ALA A 252 -4.27 -15.36 0.71
N LEU A 253 -4.03 -14.10 0.30
CA LEU A 253 -4.63 -12.94 0.93
C LEU A 253 -6.16 -12.86 0.68
N ASP A 254 -6.64 -13.27 -0.49
CA ASP A 254 -8.09 -13.33 -0.78
C ASP A 254 -8.82 -14.29 0.17
N LYS A 255 -8.21 -15.45 0.46
CA LYS A 255 -8.75 -16.41 1.44
C LYS A 255 -8.83 -15.86 2.85
N LEU A 256 -7.94 -14.92 3.20
CA LEU A 256 -7.98 -14.18 4.46
C LEU A 256 -8.95 -12.99 4.43
N GLY A 257 -9.59 -12.73 3.28
CA GLY A 257 -10.55 -11.64 3.09
C GLY A 257 -9.89 -10.27 2.93
N PHE A 258 -8.59 -10.20 2.63
CA PHE A 258 -7.87 -8.93 2.57
C PHE A 258 -8.24 -8.15 1.30
N PRO A 259 -8.29 -6.81 1.36
CA PRO A 259 -8.49 -5.98 0.17
C PRO A 259 -7.17 -5.85 -0.59
N VAL A 260 -6.89 -6.80 -1.49
CA VAL A 260 -5.59 -6.90 -2.17
C VAL A 260 -5.52 -5.94 -3.36
N TYR A 261 -4.46 -5.14 -3.39
CA TYR A 261 -4.14 -4.24 -4.49
C TYR A 261 -2.62 -4.04 -4.60
N ASN A 262 -2.17 -3.47 -5.72
CA ASN A 262 -0.77 -3.10 -5.94
C ASN A 262 -0.66 -1.89 -6.85
N HIS A 263 0.51 -1.27 -6.89
CA HIS A 263 0.82 -0.23 -7.88
C HIS A 263 2.00 -0.62 -8.76
N THR A 264 2.13 0.09 -9.88
CA THR A 264 3.35 0.07 -10.69
C THR A 264 3.55 1.39 -11.41
N ASP A 265 4.80 1.78 -11.58
CA ASP A 265 5.19 2.90 -12.42
C ASP A 265 4.72 2.70 -13.87
N ARG A 266 4.36 3.79 -14.56
CA ARG A 266 3.86 3.78 -15.95
C ARG A 266 4.91 3.29 -16.96
N ALA A 267 6.20 3.42 -16.65
CA ALA A 267 7.31 2.89 -17.44
C ALA A 267 7.54 1.38 -17.20
N ASN A 268 7.06 0.81 -16.09
CA ASN A 268 7.24 -0.60 -15.79
C ASN A 268 6.23 -1.48 -16.55
N LYS A 269 6.54 -1.73 -17.82
CA LYS A 269 5.72 -2.55 -18.73
C LYS A 269 5.66 -4.03 -18.33
N ILE A 270 6.63 -4.51 -17.55
CA ILE A 270 6.67 -5.90 -17.09
C ILE A 270 5.52 -6.15 -16.13
N VAL A 271 5.37 -5.31 -15.08
CA VAL A 271 4.28 -5.47 -14.12
C VAL A 271 2.92 -5.19 -14.74
N GLN A 272 2.81 -4.23 -15.67
CA GLN A 272 1.58 -4.00 -16.43
C GLN A 272 1.15 -5.25 -17.22
N LYS A 273 2.09 -5.93 -17.89
CA LYS A 273 1.81 -7.20 -18.59
C LYS A 273 1.39 -8.30 -17.62
N ILE A 274 2.06 -8.40 -16.46
CA ILE A 274 1.69 -9.37 -15.42
C ILE A 274 0.27 -9.10 -14.90
N SER A 275 -0.05 -7.86 -14.54
CA SER A 275 -1.38 -7.44 -14.10
C SER A 275 -2.44 -7.81 -15.13
N HIS A 276 -2.17 -7.56 -16.42
CA HIS A 276 -3.09 -7.95 -17.49
C HIS A 276 -3.26 -9.48 -17.58
N SER A 277 -2.19 -10.26 -17.57
CA SER A 277 -2.25 -11.73 -17.62
C SER A 277 -2.96 -12.35 -16.40
N LEU A 278 -2.82 -11.73 -15.23
CA LEU A 278 -3.48 -12.14 -14.00
C LEU A 278 -4.89 -11.54 -13.84
N GLN A 279 -5.36 -10.78 -14.84
CA GLN A 279 -6.69 -10.14 -14.84
C GLN A 279 -6.89 -9.15 -13.67
N HIS A 280 -5.83 -8.49 -13.22
CA HIS A 280 -5.94 -7.40 -12.26
C HIS A 280 -6.63 -6.21 -12.93
N VAL A 281 -7.50 -5.54 -12.18
CA VAL A 281 -8.31 -4.43 -12.66
C VAL A 281 -7.54 -3.13 -12.46
N PRO A 282 -7.19 -2.39 -13.54
CA PRO A 282 -6.66 -1.04 -13.38
C PRO A 282 -7.76 -0.14 -12.82
N MET A 283 -7.44 0.64 -11.80
CA MET A 283 -8.39 1.59 -11.22
C MET A 283 -8.45 2.88 -12.05
N PRO A 284 -9.61 3.55 -12.09
CA PRO A 284 -9.75 4.86 -12.73
C PRO A 284 -9.00 5.97 -11.98
N CYS A 285 -8.61 5.73 -10.73
CA CYS A 285 -7.78 6.62 -9.93
C CYS A 285 -6.32 6.12 -9.86
N ASP A 286 -5.38 7.02 -9.60
CA ASP A 286 -3.96 6.70 -9.51
C ASP A 286 -3.54 6.38 -8.07
N TRP A 287 -2.46 5.63 -7.93
CA TRP A 287 -1.70 5.58 -6.68
C TRP A 287 -0.81 6.83 -6.61
N ASN A 288 -0.90 7.58 -5.53
CA ASN A 288 -0.14 8.81 -5.34
C ASN A 288 0.70 8.72 -4.05
N GLN A 289 1.95 9.16 -4.16
CA GLN A 289 2.83 9.38 -3.02
C GLN A 289 3.53 10.73 -3.14
N TRP A 290 3.50 11.50 -2.06
CA TRP A 290 4.25 12.75 -1.93
C TRP A 290 5.33 12.56 -0.89
N ASN A 291 6.59 12.65 -1.32
CA ASN A 291 7.73 12.70 -0.41
C ASN A 291 8.00 14.15 -0.04
N CYS A 292 7.99 14.42 1.26
CA CYS A 292 8.07 15.74 1.84
C CYS A 292 9.36 15.84 2.66
N VAL A 293 10.17 16.86 2.37
CA VAL A 293 11.45 17.11 3.05
C VAL A 293 11.46 18.56 3.54
N PRO A 294 11.62 18.81 4.85
CA PRO A 294 11.76 20.16 5.40
C PRO A 294 12.87 20.95 4.69
N LEU A 295 12.66 22.26 4.50
CA LEU A 295 13.67 23.16 3.95
C LEU A 295 14.76 23.52 4.95
#